data_AF-A0A6N3XD21-F1
#
_entry.id   AF-A0A6N3XD21-F1
#
_cell.length_a   1.000
_cell.length_b   1.000
_cell.length_c   1.000
_cell.angle_alpha   90.00
_cell.angle_beta   90.00
_cell.angle_gamma   90.00
#
_symmetry.space_group_name_H-M   'P 1'
#
loop_
_entity.id
_entity.type
_entity.pdbx_description
1 polymer ?
#
loop_
_entity_poly.entity_id
_entity_poly.type
_entity_poly.pdbx_seq_one_letter_code
_entity_poly.pdbx_strand_id
1 'polypeptide(L)'
;TPADPIHGLFAVAPSGQVVEYEPDNELRDTEQIPLQEGGGIEGFLRREVLPYAPDAWVVPESVKIGYEISFNSYFYKPQPMRTLAEIQADIMAVDRETEGLVHEILGMGGGHG
;
A
#
# COMPACT_ATOMS: atom_id res chain seq x y z
N THR A 1 -32.38 12.94 -20.58
CA THR A 1 -30.91 12.81 -20.55
C THR A 1 -30.54 11.58 -21.37
N PRO A 2 -29.50 11.61 -22.21
CA PRO A 2 -28.99 10.40 -22.87
C PRO A 2 -28.46 9.40 -21.83
N ALA A 3 -28.40 8.12 -22.19
CA ALA A 3 -27.72 7.14 -21.36
C ALA A 3 -26.20 7.37 -21.39
N ASP A 4 -25.59 7.24 -20.22
CA ASP A 4 -24.16 7.36 -20.00
C ASP A 4 -23.74 6.40 -18.87
N PRO A 5 -23.53 5.12 -19.20
CA PRO A 5 -23.22 4.10 -18.19
C PRO A 5 -21.92 4.37 -17.42
N ILE A 6 -20.97 5.11 -18.00
CA ILE A 6 -19.70 5.46 -17.33
C ILE A 6 -19.94 6.37 -16.12
N HIS A 7 -21.03 7.15 -16.15
CA HIS A 7 -21.41 8.09 -15.11
C HIS A 7 -22.74 7.70 -14.44
N GLY A 8 -23.11 6.42 -14.47
CA GLY A 8 -24.24 5.89 -13.70
C GLY A 8 -25.62 6.06 -14.33
N LEU A 9 -25.69 6.51 -15.60
CA LEU A 9 -26.96 6.68 -16.33
C LEU A 9 -27.22 5.50 -17.27
N PHE A 10 -28.15 4.63 -16.89
CA PHE A 10 -28.41 3.38 -17.62
C PHE A 10 -29.72 3.43 -18.40
N ALA A 11 -29.71 2.95 -19.64
CA ALA A 11 -30.92 2.78 -20.44
C ALA A 11 -31.66 1.48 -20.07
N VAL A 12 -32.97 1.57 -19.87
CA VAL A 12 -33.85 0.43 -19.60
C VAL A 12 -34.58 0.03 -20.88
N ALA A 13 -34.15 -1.08 -21.48
CA ALA A 13 -34.82 -1.66 -22.64
C ALA A 13 -36.08 -2.45 -22.23
N PRO A 14 -37.18 -2.42 -23.03
CA PRO A 14 -37.36 -1.71 -24.30
C PRO A 14 -37.90 -0.28 -24.13
N SER A 15 -38.13 0.18 -22.90
CA SER A 15 -38.79 1.46 -22.62
C SER A 15 -38.01 2.69 -23.12
N GLY A 16 -36.68 2.58 -23.23
CA GLY A 16 -35.80 3.71 -23.56
C GLY A 16 -35.66 4.72 -22.43
N GLN A 17 -36.25 4.45 -21.26
CA GLN A 17 -36.09 5.28 -20.07
C GLN A 17 -34.64 5.21 -19.58
N VAL A 18 -34.10 6.35 -19.13
CA VAL A 18 -32.81 6.42 -18.47
C VAL A 18 -33.03 6.51 -16.96
N VAL A 19 -32.33 5.67 -16.21
CA VAL A 19 -32.40 5.60 -14.75
C VAL A 19 -31.00 5.68 -14.15
N GLU A 20 -30.96 6.08 -12.89
CA GLU A 20 -29.79 6.04 -12.02
C GLU A 20 -30.08 5.06 -10.89
N TYR A 21 -29.14 4.18 -10.57
CA TYR A 21 -29.29 3.19 -9.51
C TYR A 21 -28.67 3.69 -8.21
N GLU A 22 -29.23 3.26 -7.08
CA GLU A 22 -28.61 3.47 -5.78
C GLU A 22 -27.36 2.58 -5.67
N PRO A 23 -26.16 3.16 -5.40
CA PRO A 23 -24.94 2.38 -5.30
C PRO A 23 -24.92 1.58 -3.99
N ASP A 24 -24.44 0.34 -4.07
CA ASP A 24 -24.11 -0.44 -2.87
C ASP A 24 -22.85 0.12 -2.21
N ASN A 25 -22.97 0.57 -0.96
CA ASN A 25 -21.86 1.16 -0.23
C ASN A 25 -20.74 0.16 0.09
N GLU A 26 -21.05 -1.14 0.17
CA GLU A 26 -20.06 -2.18 0.45
C GLU A 26 -19.18 -2.51 -0.76
N LEU A 27 -19.64 -2.19 -1.98
CA LEU A 27 -18.93 -2.44 -3.23
C LEU A 27 -18.15 -1.23 -3.75
N ARG A 28 -18.08 -0.14 -2.98
CA ARG A 28 -17.34 1.06 -3.38
C ARG A 28 -15.84 0.82 -3.34
N ASP A 29 -15.18 1.22 -4.41
CA ASP A 29 -13.72 1.22 -4.51
C ASP A 29 -13.18 2.58 -4.97
N THR A 30 -11.87 2.78 -4.85
CA THR A 30 -11.16 3.98 -5.28
C THR A 30 -9.91 3.61 -6.04
N GLU A 31 -9.82 4.12 -7.27
CA GLU A 31 -8.65 3.90 -8.13
C GLU A 31 -7.71 5.11 -8.12
N GLN A 32 -6.40 4.82 -8.12
CA GLN A 32 -5.35 5.82 -8.33
C GLN A 32 -4.94 5.82 -9.80
N ILE A 33 -5.47 6.76 -10.56
CA ILE A 33 -5.25 6.84 -12.01
C ILE A 33 -4.17 7.90 -12.30
N PRO A 34 -3.12 7.58 -13.07
CA PRO A 34 -2.11 8.55 -13.48
C PRO A 34 -2.75 9.76 -14.18
N LEU A 35 -2.32 10.97 -13.84
CA LEU A 35 -2.86 12.20 -14.47
C LEU A 35 -2.67 12.22 -16.00
N GLN A 36 -1.65 11.51 -16.49
CA GLN A 36 -1.32 11.39 -17.92
C GLN A 36 -1.87 10.10 -18.56
N GLU A 37 -2.82 9.43 -17.91
CA GLU A 37 -3.45 8.21 -18.43
C GLU A 37 -4.08 8.48 -19.82
N GLY A 38 -3.78 7.59 -20.77
CA GLY A 38 -4.32 7.69 -22.12
C GLY A 38 -5.83 7.49 -22.14
N GLY A 39 -6.58 8.51 -22.55
CA GLY A 39 -8.05 8.49 -22.50
C GLY A 39 -8.63 8.82 -21.12
N GLY A 40 -7.79 9.23 -20.16
CA GLY A 40 -8.21 9.65 -18.82
C GLY A 40 -8.92 8.55 -18.03
N ILE A 41 -9.82 8.96 -17.14
CA ILE A 41 -10.57 8.06 -16.25
C ILE A 41 -11.39 7.04 -17.04
N GLU A 42 -12.08 7.47 -18.11
CA GLU A 42 -12.88 6.57 -18.94
C GLU A 42 -12.01 5.51 -19.64
N GLY A 43 -10.84 5.91 -20.17
CA GLY A 43 -9.89 5.00 -20.79
C GLY A 43 -9.43 3.92 -19.82
N PHE A 44 -9.10 4.30 -18.59
CA PHE A 44 -8.76 3.37 -17.51
C PHE A 44 -9.92 2.44 -17.17
N LEU A 45 -11.12 2.99 -16.93
CA LEU A 45 -12.30 2.20 -16.58
C LEU A 45 -12.60 1.12 -17.61
N ARG A 46 -12.56 1.47 -18.90
CA ARG A 46 -12.84 0.53 -19.99
C ARG A 46 -11.81 -0.61 -20.07
N ARG A 47 -10.56 -0.32 -19.72
CA ARG A 47 -9.45 -1.27 -19.84
C ARG A 47 -9.31 -2.17 -18.61
N GLU A 48 -9.46 -1.62 -17.41
CA GLU A 48 -9.10 -2.28 -16.16
C GLU A 48 -10.30 -2.59 -15.25
N VAL A 49 -11.42 -1.86 -15.35
CA VAL A 49 -12.56 -2.03 -14.43
C VAL A 49 -13.70 -2.80 -15.09
N LEU A 50 -14.26 -2.26 -16.18
CA LEU A 50 -15.45 -2.79 -16.84
C LEU A 50 -15.34 -4.24 -17.36
N PRO A 51 -14.15 -4.78 -17.72
CA PRO A 51 -14.03 -6.20 -18.04
C PRO A 51 -14.36 -7.14 -16.87
N TYR A 52 -14.24 -6.67 -15.62
CA TYR A 52 -14.44 -7.48 -14.42
C TYR A 52 -15.68 -7.05 -13.63
N ALA A 53 -16.05 -5.76 -13.67
CA ALA A 53 -17.24 -5.20 -13.05
C ALA A 53 -18.05 -4.39 -14.09
N PRO A 54 -18.88 -5.05 -14.92
CA PRO A 54 -19.58 -4.40 -16.04
C PRO A 54 -20.62 -3.35 -15.62
N ASP A 55 -21.07 -3.43 -14.37
CA ASP A 55 -22.02 -2.54 -13.74
C ASP A 55 -21.34 -1.44 -12.91
N ALA A 56 -20.02 -1.28 -12.99
CA ALA A 56 -19.31 -0.18 -12.32
C ALA A 56 -19.45 1.14 -13.10
N TRP A 57 -19.49 2.25 -12.35
CA TRP A 57 -19.47 3.61 -12.90
C TRP A 57 -18.67 4.56 -12.00
N VAL A 58 -18.23 5.69 -12.56
CA VAL A 58 -17.55 6.75 -11.81
C VAL A 58 -18.58 7.72 -11.26
N VAL A 59 -18.35 8.16 -10.02
CA VAL A 59 -19.06 9.28 -9.39
C VAL A 59 -18.23 10.56 -9.62
N PRO A 60 -18.62 11.46 -10.54
CA PRO A 60 -17.80 12.62 -10.92
C PRO A 60 -17.44 13.53 -9.74
N GLU A 61 -18.35 13.68 -8.78
CA GLU A 61 -18.19 14.55 -7.61
C GLU A 61 -17.17 13.99 -6.62
N SER A 62 -16.85 12.70 -6.68
CA SER A 62 -15.84 12.08 -5.82
C SER A 62 -14.43 12.13 -6.41
N VAL A 63 -14.28 12.56 -7.67
CA VAL A 63 -12.97 12.63 -8.34
C VAL A 63 -12.12 13.73 -7.71
N LYS A 64 -10.89 13.38 -7.35
CA LYS A 64 -9.90 14.31 -6.77
C LYS A 64 -8.62 14.24 -7.57
N ILE A 65 -8.08 15.41 -7.92
CA ILE A 65 -6.77 15.54 -8.56
C ILE A 65 -5.77 15.95 -7.49
N GLY A 66 -4.67 15.18 -7.39
CA GLY A 66 -3.61 15.44 -6.44
C GLY A 66 -2.25 15.01 -7.00
N TYR A 67 -1.20 15.38 -6.29
CA TYR A 67 0.16 14.94 -6.56
C TYR A 67 0.66 14.13 -5.37
N GLU A 68 1.33 13.02 -5.64
CA GLU A 68 2.03 12.26 -4.61
C GLU A 68 3.50 12.67 -4.58
N ILE A 69 4.02 12.94 -3.38
CA ILE A 69 5.45 13.13 -3.15
C ILE A 69 5.91 11.94 -2.30
N SER A 70 6.71 11.04 -2.88
CA SER A 70 7.34 9.96 -2.12
C SER A 70 8.41 10.53 -1.20
N PHE A 71 8.07 10.71 0.08
CA PHE A 71 9.01 11.25 1.05
C PHE A 71 10.26 10.40 1.18
N ASN A 72 10.12 9.07 1.11
CA ASN A 72 11.27 8.17 1.15
C ASN A 72 12.19 8.36 -0.06
N SER A 73 11.64 8.55 -1.26
CA SER A 73 12.47 8.74 -2.45
C SER A 73 13.29 10.03 -2.40
N TYR A 74 12.74 11.11 -1.84
CA TYR A 74 13.37 12.43 -1.86
C TYR A 74 14.13 12.80 -0.59
N PHE A 75 13.70 12.31 0.57
CA PHE A 75 14.20 12.74 1.87
C PHE A 75 14.86 11.62 2.68
N TYR A 76 14.75 10.35 2.26
CA TYR A 76 15.41 9.27 2.98
C TYR A 76 16.93 9.38 2.84
N LYS A 77 17.59 9.49 3.98
CA LYS A 77 19.05 9.33 4.09
C LYS A 77 19.30 7.90 4.54
N PRO A 78 19.91 7.04 3.70
CA PRO A 78 20.27 5.70 4.11
C PRO A 78 21.13 5.77 5.37
N GLN A 79 20.71 5.07 6.43
CA GLN A 79 21.58 4.91 7.57
C GLN A 79 22.76 4.03 7.16
N PRO A 80 24.01 4.46 7.41
CA PRO A 80 25.15 3.60 7.15
C PRO A 80 25.03 2.34 8.00
N MET A 81 25.26 1.19 7.38
CA MET A 81 25.31 -0.06 8.12
C MET A 81 26.48 -0.02 9.11
N ARG A 82 26.31 -0.72 10.25
CA ARG A 82 27.42 -1.00 11.15
C ARG A 82 28.59 -1.61 10.39
N THR A 83 29.80 -1.23 10.76
CA THR A 83 31.02 -1.78 10.18
C THR A 83 31.21 -3.23 10.63
N LEU A 84 31.95 -4.01 9.82
CA LEU A 84 32.32 -5.38 10.20
C LEU A 84 33.08 -5.42 11.53
N ALA A 85 33.93 -4.43 11.79
CA ALA A 85 34.71 -4.34 13.03
C ALA A 85 33.80 -4.14 14.26
N GLU A 86 32.77 -3.29 14.16
CA GLU A 86 31.78 -3.12 15.22
C GLU A 86 30.97 -4.39 15.44
N ILE A 87 30.59 -5.08 14.36
CA ILE A 87 29.87 -6.37 14.46
C ILE A 87 30.74 -7.40 15.17
N GLN A 88 32.01 -7.50 14.81
CA GLN A 88 32.97 -8.42 15.43
C GLN A 88 33.19 -8.10 16.92
N ALA A 89 33.34 -6.83 17.27
CA ALA A 89 33.54 -6.40 18.65
C ALA A 89 32.35 -6.77 19.55
N ASP A 90 31.12 -6.59 19.06
CA ASP A 90 29.91 -6.98 19.79
C ASP A 90 29.82 -8.49 19.98
N ILE A 91 30.11 -9.28 18.94
CA ILE A 91 30.12 -10.76 19.05
C ILE A 91 31.11 -11.19 20.14
N MET A 92 32.33 -10.67 20.13
CA MET A 92 33.34 -11.01 21.13
C MET A 92 33.00 -10.50 22.54
N ALA A 93 32.18 -9.45 22.66
CA ALA A 93 31.70 -8.97 23.95
C ALA A 93 30.64 -9.92 24.53
N VAL A 94 29.69 -10.34 23.70
CA VAL A 94 28.67 -11.33 24.05
C VAL A 94 29.32 -12.66 24.42
N ASP A 95 30.29 -13.14 23.66
CA ASP A 95 31.00 -14.40 23.96
C ASP A 95 31.65 -14.34 25.35
N ARG A 96 32.39 -13.27 25.68
CA ARG A 96 33.01 -13.10 27.00
C ARG A 96 32.01 -13.00 28.14
N GLU A 97 30.88 -12.35 27.91
CA GLU A 97 29.79 -12.29 28.90
C GLU A 97 29.25 -13.70 29.18
N THR A 98 29.01 -14.49 28.13
CA THR A 98 28.52 -15.87 28.28
C THR A 98 29.54 -16.78 28.98
N GLU A 99 30.83 -16.67 28.67
CA GLU A 99 31.89 -17.39 29.37
C GLU A 99 31.93 -17.04 30.86
N GLY A 100 31.79 -15.75 31.20
CA GLY A 100 31.71 -15.28 32.58
C GLY A 100 30.53 -15.85 33.34
N LEU A 101 29.34 -15.85 32.73
CA LEU A 101 28.12 -16.43 33.31
C LEU A 101 28.24 -17.95 33.51
N VAL A 102 28.85 -18.66 32.55
CA VAL A 102 29.09 -20.10 32.67
C VAL A 102 30.07 -20.40 33.81
N HIS A 103 31.13 -19.60 33.95
CA HIS A 103 32.10 -19.76 35.02
C HIS A 103 31.50 -19.54 36.42
N GLU A 104 30.56 -18.58 36.54
CA GLU A 104 29.78 -18.35 37.76
C GLU A 104 28.90 -19.56 38.12
N ILE A 105 28.17 -20.11 37.14
CA ILE A 105 27.29 -21.29 37.34
C ILE A 105 28.11 -22.54 37.69
N LEU A 106 29.25 -22.74 37.03
CA LEU A 106 30.13 -23.90 37.26
C LEU A 106 31.00 -23.77 38.52
N GLY A 107 30.91 -22.65 39.26
CA GLY A 107 31.61 -22.47 40.54
C GLY A 107 33.14 -22.46 40.41
N MET A 108 33.68 -22.18 39.23
CA MET A 108 35.13 -22.14 39.00
C MET A 108 35.76 -20.82 39.49
N GLY A 109 34.94 -19.85 39.93
CA GLY A 109 35.37 -18.60 40.55
C GLY A 109 35.15 -18.61 42.07
N GLY A 110 36.19 -18.97 42.81
CA GLY A 110 36.28 -18.68 44.25
C GLY A 110 35.80 -19.80 45.16
N GLY A 111 36.75 -20.61 45.62
CA GLY A 111 36.58 -21.44 46.80
C GLY A 111 36.16 -20.59 47.99
N HIS A 112 35.14 -21.06 48.71
CA HIS A 112 34.90 -20.69 50.08
C HIS A 112 36.10 -21.14 50.93
N GLY A 113 36.79 -20.16 51.50
CA GLY A 113 37.75 -20.28 52.60
C GLY A 113 37.63 -19.04 53.47
#